data_AF-A0A1V6Q7B7-F1
#
_entry.id   AF-A0A1V6Q7B7-F1
#
_cell.length_a   1.000
_cell.length_b   1.000
_cell.length_c   1.000
_cell.angle_alpha   90.00
_cell.angle_beta   90.00
_cell.angle_gamma   90.00
#
_symmetry.space_group_name_H-M   'P 1'
#
loop_
_entity.id
_entity.type
_entity.pdbx_description
1 polymer ?
#
loop_
_entity_poly.entity_id
_entity_poly.type
_entity_poly.pdbx_seq_one_letter_code
_entity_poly.pdbx_strand_id
1 'polypeptide(L)'
;MASVLIRHKWLTVGKDEKIWQEIHIQDLTNLHLALGDAAAARKGKTTWGDEGYYLPKSGSVVWDDIQRAVAQAAFDQKLTPSPEAGTLSEAQLFEIWFGAMYAWGKSIHANRVLD
;
A
#
# COMPACT_ATOMS: atom_id res chain seq x y z
N MET A 1 2.76 -0.79 10.91
CA MET A 1 3.57 -2.00 11.19
C MET A 1 3.98 -2.13 12.66
N ALA A 2 4.70 -1.19 13.28
CA ALA A 2 5.14 -1.33 14.68
C ALA A 2 3.97 -1.60 15.66
N SER A 3 2.84 -0.91 15.49
CA SER A 3 1.65 -1.10 16.32
C SER A 3 1.07 -2.52 16.27
N VAL A 4 1.25 -3.23 15.16
CA VAL A 4 0.73 -4.58 14.95
C VAL A 4 1.57 -5.60 15.71
N LEU A 5 2.90 -5.48 15.59
CA LEU A 5 3.86 -6.33 16.31
C LEU A 5 3.81 -6.08 17.82
N ILE A 6 3.60 -4.84 18.27
CA ILE A 6 3.55 -4.51 19.70
C ILE A 6 2.23 -4.93 20.34
N ARG A 7 1.10 -4.78 19.63
CA ARG A 7 -0.23 -5.00 20.22
C ARG A 7 -0.76 -6.41 20.02
N HIS A 8 -0.07 -7.23 19.21
CA HIS A 8 -0.51 -8.56 18.78
C HIS A 8 -1.95 -8.51 18.22
N LYS A 9 -2.32 -7.35 17.67
CA LYS A 9 -3.63 -7.02 17.14
C LYS A 9 -3.41 -6.40 15.79
N TRP A 10 -4.12 -6.93 14.83
CA TRP A 10 -3.97 -6.57 13.43
C TRP A 10 -4.93 -5.42 13.14
N LEU A 11 -4.62 -4.60 12.15
CA LEU A 11 -5.32 -3.34 11.92
C LEU A 11 -6.27 -3.50 10.75
N THR A 12 -7.32 -4.29 10.92
CA THR A 12 -8.43 -4.25 9.98
C THR A 12 -9.34 -3.08 10.35
N VAL A 13 -9.58 -2.19 9.39
CA VAL A 13 -10.51 -1.05 9.52
C VAL A 13 -11.74 -1.33 8.66
N GLY A 14 -12.95 -1.37 9.23
CA GLY A 14 -14.19 -1.53 8.45
C GLY A 14 -14.35 -2.87 7.73
N LYS A 15 -15.45 -3.00 6.95
CA LYS A 15 -15.87 -4.23 6.25
C LYS A 15 -15.54 -4.27 4.76
N ASP A 16 -15.15 -3.14 4.17
CA ASP A 16 -14.93 -3.03 2.73
C ASP A 16 -13.50 -3.42 2.35
N GLU A 17 -13.34 -4.11 1.23
CA GLU A 17 -12.03 -4.53 0.72
C GLU A 17 -11.15 -3.31 0.43
N LYS A 18 -10.06 -3.20 1.20
CA LYS A 18 -9.09 -2.10 1.08
C LYS A 18 -8.10 -2.40 -0.04
N ILE A 19 -8.52 -2.16 -1.28
CA ILE A 19 -7.67 -2.34 -2.45
C ILE A 19 -6.77 -1.11 -2.62
N TRP A 20 -5.47 -1.32 -2.63
CA TRP A 20 -4.44 -0.30 -2.84
C TRP A 20 -3.71 -0.59 -4.17
N GLN A 21 -3.32 0.46 -4.91
CA GLN A 21 -2.40 0.27 -6.03
C GLN A 21 -1.01 0.01 -5.48
N GLU A 22 -0.31 -0.94 -6.07
CA GLU A 22 1.09 -1.22 -5.79
C GLU A 22 1.92 -1.17 -7.07
N ILE A 23 3.19 -0.88 -6.91
CA ILE A 23 4.18 -1.00 -7.97
C ILE A 23 5.44 -1.63 -7.39
N HIS A 24 5.97 -2.61 -8.11
CA HIS A 24 7.25 -3.18 -7.75
C HIS A 24 8.36 -2.13 -7.94
N ILE A 25 9.24 -1.96 -6.95
CA ILE A 25 10.27 -0.91 -6.98
C ILE A 25 11.14 -0.99 -8.24
N GLN A 26 11.44 -2.20 -8.72
CA GLN A 26 12.21 -2.41 -9.95
C GLN A 26 11.52 -1.82 -11.19
N ASP A 27 10.19 -1.95 -11.31
CA ASP A 27 9.45 -1.40 -12.45
C ASP A 27 9.49 0.12 -12.44
N LEU A 28 9.35 0.72 -11.26
CA LEU A 28 9.48 2.16 -11.07
C LEU A 28 10.91 2.64 -11.39
N THR A 29 11.93 1.92 -10.94
CA THR A 29 13.34 2.22 -11.25
C THR A 29 13.62 2.12 -12.74
N ASN A 30 13.12 1.07 -13.40
CA ASN A 30 13.30 0.87 -14.84
C ASN A 30 12.66 2.01 -15.64
N LEU A 31 11.49 2.51 -15.23
CA LEU A 31 10.87 3.69 -15.84
C LEU A 31 11.77 4.92 -15.71
N HIS A 32 12.28 5.21 -14.51
CA HIS A 32 13.16 6.37 -14.30
C HIS A 32 14.45 6.26 -15.12
N LEU A 33 15.03 5.06 -15.21
CA LEU A 33 16.21 4.81 -16.04
C LEU A 33 15.92 5.09 -17.52
N ALA A 34 14.83 4.54 -18.05
CA ALA A 34 14.44 4.75 -19.44
C ALA A 34 14.18 6.24 -19.77
N LEU A 35 13.57 6.98 -18.84
CA LEU A 35 13.38 8.42 -18.99
C LEU A 35 14.71 9.18 -18.94
N GLY A 36 15.62 8.81 -18.03
CA GLY A 36 16.96 9.38 -17.94
C GLY A 36 17.77 9.17 -19.21
N ASP A 37 17.76 7.95 -19.76
CA ASP A 37 18.45 7.62 -21.00
C ASP A 37 17.89 8.40 -22.20
N ALA A 38 16.56 8.51 -22.30
CA ALA A 38 15.90 9.30 -23.34
C ALA A 38 16.28 10.79 -23.27
N ALA A 39 16.32 11.36 -22.05
CA ALA A 39 16.73 12.74 -21.82
C ALA A 39 18.19 12.97 -22.22
N ALA A 40 19.09 12.07 -21.83
CA ALA A 40 20.52 12.15 -22.13
C ALA A 40 20.80 12.01 -23.64
N ALA A 41 20.12 11.08 -24.31
CA ALA A 41 20.28 10.85 -25.73
C ALA A 41 19.68 11.97 -26.60
N ARG A 42 18.78 12.80 -26.05
CA ARG A 42 18.00 13.82 -26.77
C ARG A 42 17.30 13.26 -28.02
N LYS A 43 16.89 12.00 -27.94
CA LYS A 43 16.29 11.22 -29.02
C LYS A 43 15.23 10.29 -28.41
N GLY A 44 14.18 10.02 -29.16
CA GLY A 44 13.09 9.13 -28.74
C GLY A 44 11.71 9.78 -28.90
N LYS A 45 10.68 9.02 -28.53
CA LYS A 45 9.26 9.47 -28.57
C LYS A 45 8.77 10.00 -27.22
N THR A 46 9.67 10.12 -26.25
CA THR A 46 9.40 10.57 -24.89
C THR A 46 9.02 12.06 -24.91
N THR A 47 7.82 12.36 -24.45
CA THR A 47 7.28 13.71 -24.17
C THR A 47 7.73 14.22 -22.80
N TRP A 48 7.66 15.54 -22.60
CA TRP A 48 8.10 16.25 -21.40
C TRP A 48 7.10 17.35 -21.02
N GLY A 49 7.27 17.97 -19.85
CA GLY A 49 6.40 19.05 -19.39
C GLY A 49 4.95 18.58 -19.27
N ASP A 50 4.02 19.33 -19.84
CA ASP A 50 2.58 19.08 -19.73
C ASP A 50 2.11 17.80 -20.44
N GLU A 51 2.96 17.17 -21.26
CA GLU A 51 2.66 15.90 -21.94
C GLU A 51 3.44 14.71 -21.35
N GLY A 52 4.30 14.93 -20.35
CA GLY A 52 5.27 13.96 -19.83
C GLY A 52 4.75 13.00 -18.76
N TYR A 53 3.53 12.48 -18.91
CA TYR A 53 2.94 11.56 -17.93
C TYR A 53 3.23 10.09 -18.27
N TYR A 54 3.99 9.42 -17.41
CA TYR A 54 4.30 7.99 -17.55
C TYR A 54 3.78 7.23 -16.34
N LEU A 55 2.77 6.40 -16.58
CA LEU A 55 2.19 5.54 -15.55
C LEU A 55 2.68 4.11 -15.78
N PRO A 56 3.64 3.63 -15.00
CA PRO A 56 4.09 2.25 -15.08
C PRO A 56 2.95 1.30 -14.70
N LYS A 57 2.99 0.06 -15.20
CA LYS A 57 1.99 -0.94 -14.87
C LYS A 57 1.97 -1.15 -13.34
N SER A 58 0.80 -0.94 -12.75
CA SER A 58 0.55 -1.19 -11.33
C SER A 58 -0.20 -2.51 -11.13
N GLY A 59 0.08 -3.16 -10.01
CA GLY A 59 -0.77 -4.20 -9.43
C GLY A 59 -1.77 -3.61 -8.45
N SER A 60 -2.64 -4.46 -7.91
CA SER A 60 -3.53 -4.09 -6.83
C SER A 60 -3.46 -5.12 -5.72
N VAL A 61 -3.42 -4.66 -4.48
CA VAL A 61 -3.33 -5.52 -3.31
C VAL A 61 -4.43 -5.20 -2.32
N VAL A 62 -5.02 -6.24 -1.73
CA VAL A 62 -5.94 -6.09 -0.60
C VAL A 62 -5.08 -5.89 0.64
N TRP A 63 -5.20 -4.74 1.30
CA TRP A 63 -4.37 -4.38 2.46
C TRP A 63 -4.47 -5.41 3.60
N ASP A 64 -5.64 -6.03 3.75
CA ASP A 64 -5.84 -7.07 4.76
C ASP A 64 -5.05 -8.37 4.45
N ASP A 65 -4.77 -8.67 3.18
CA ASP A 65 -3.89 -9.80 2.79
C ASP A 65 -2.43 -9.53 3.21
N ILE A 66 -1.94 -8.31 3.00
CA ILE A 66 -0.59 -7.92 3.45
C ILE A 66 -0.48 -8.09 4.96
N GLN A 67 -1.49 -7.64 5.72
CA GLN A 67 -1.46 -7.75 7.17
C GLN A 67 -1.48 -9.19 7.64
N ARG A 68 -2.28 -10.07 7.01
CA ARG A 68 -2.27 -11.52 7.30
C ARG A 68 -0.92 -12.16 6.98
N ALA A 69 -0.30 -11.80 5.86
CA ALA A 69 1.01 -12.34 5.48
C ALA A 69 2.11 -11.91 6.47
N VAL A 70 2.11 -10.64 6.90
CA VAL A 70 3.03 -10.16 7.94
C VAL A 70 2.78 -10.87 9.28
N ALA A 71 1.51 -11.17 9.60
CA ALA A 71 1.15 -11.94 10.79
C ALA A 71 1.72 -13.33 10.82
N GLN A 72 1.53 -14.05 9.73
CA GLN A 72 2.06 -15.39 9.58
C GLN A 72 3.58 -15.37 9.68
N ALA A 73 4.25 -14.46 8.96
CA ALA A 73 5.70 -14.35 8.98
C ALA A 73 6.26 -14.02 10.38
N ALA A 74 5.57 -13.18 11.17
CA ALA A 74 5.99 -12.84 12.53
C ALA A 74 5.76 -14.01 13.51
N PHE A 75 4.67 -14.76 13.35
CA PHE A 75 4.38 -15.97 14.13
C PHE A 75 5.40 -17.07 13.83
N ASP A 76 5.71 -17.31 12.56
CA ASP A 76 6.69 -18.31 12.12
C ASP A 76 8.10 -18.01 12.68
N GLN A 77 8.41 -16.72 12.85
CA GLN A 77 9.64 -16.24 13.49
C GLN A 77 9.57 -16.19 15.02
N LYS A 78 8.47 -16.65 15.63
CA LYS A 78 8.23 -16.65 17.09
C LYS A 78 8.26 -15.26 17.73
N LEU A 79 7.99 -14.21 16.95
CA LEU A 79 7.89 -12.83 17.43
C LEU A 79 6.52 -12.53 18.04
N THR A 80 5.53 -13.36 17.76
CA THR A 80 4.18 -13.29 18.32
C THR A 80 3.69 -14.71 18.66
N PRO A 81 2.85 -14.87 19.68
CA PRO A 81 2.28 -16.16 20.08
C PRO A 81 1.12 -16.65 19.17
N SER A 82 0.61 -15.83 18.25
CA SER A 82 -0.48 -16.20 17.33
C SER A 82 -0.44 -15.40 16.02
N PRO A 83 -0.79 -16.00 14.87
CA PRO A 83 -0.97 -15.28 13.61
C PRO A 83 -2.36 -14.61 13.50
N GLU A 84 -3.26 -14.81 14.47
CA GLU A 84 -4.65 -14.36 14.35
C GLU A 84 -4.84 -12.84 14.44
N ALA A 85 -5.67 -12.35 13.52
CA ALA A 85 -6.06 -10.97 13.35
C ALA A 85 -7.19 -10.50 14.27
N GLY A 86 -6.88 -9.63 15.22
CA GLY A 86 -7.88 -8.73 15.83
C GLY A 86 -8.27 -7.60 14.86
N THR A 87 -9.43 -6.97 15.10
CA THR A 87 -9.89 -5.77 14.40
C THR A 87 -9.86 -4.59 15.38
N LEU A 88 -9.43 -3.41 14.93
CA LEU A 88 -9.54 -2.18 15.73
C LEU A 88 -10.72 -1.33 15.26
N SER A 89 -11.42 -0.70 16.20
CA SER A 89 -12.42 0.31 15.88
C SER A 89 -11.77 1.61 15.40
N GLU A 90 -12.53 2.46 14.72
CA GLU A 90 -12.08 3.80 14.29
C GLU A 90 -11.56 4.63 15.46
N ALA A 91 -12.25 4.59 16.61
CA ALA A 91 -11.80 5.26 17.83
C ALA A 91 -10.43 4.74 18.29
N GLN A 92 -10.22 3.42 18.27
CA GLN A 92 -8.92 2.83 18.65
C GLN A 92 -7.80 3.20 17.68
N LEU A 93 -8.09 3.42 16.41
CA LEU A 93 -7.11 3.88 15.42
C LEU A 93 -6.76 5.36 15.63
N PHE A 94 -7.75 6.18 15.95
CA PHE A 94 -7.55 7.60 16.24
C PHE A 94 -6.63 7.82 17.44
N GLU A 95 -6.78 6.99 18.49
CA GLU A 95 -5.90 6.98 19.67
C GLU A 95 -4.45 6.56 19.34
N ILE A 96 -4.22 5.78 18.28
CA ILE A 96 -2.86 5.44 17.83
C ILE A 96 -2.25 6.64 17.14
N TRP A 97 -2.97 7.19 16.18
CA TRP A 97 -2.56 8.35 15.40
C TRP A 97 -3.76 8.88 14.62
N PHE A 98 -3.98 10.19 14.65
CA PHE A 98 -5.05 10.86 13.90
C PHE A 98 -5.12 10.45 12.41
N GLY A 99 -3.96 10.19 11.79
CA GLY A 99 -3.87 9.77 10.38
C GLY A 99 -4.03 8.27 10.13
N ALA A 100 -4.21 7.45 11.16
CA ALA A 100 -4.23 5.98 11.06
C ALA A 100 -5.32 5.46 10.12
N MET A 101 -6.49 6.12 10.10
CA MET A 101 -7.56 5.74 9.18
C MET A 101 -7.21 6.00 7.71
N TYR A 102 -6.47 7.07 7.41
CA TYR A 102 -6.03 7.35 6.04
C TYR A 102 -4.91 6.42 5.60
N ALA A 103 -3.97 6.14 6.49
CA ALA A 103 -2.82 5.30 6.18
C ALA A 103 -3.15 3.80 6.10
N TRP A 104 -4.17 3.31 6.81
CA TRP A 104 -4.44 1.87 6.92
C TRP A 104 -5.90 1.48 6.66
N GLY A 105 -6.80 2.45 6.50
CA GLY A 105 -8.24 2.20 6.49
C GLY A 105 -8.99 2.55 5.21
N LYS A 106 -8.46 3.44 4.37
CA LYS A 106 -9.18 3.87 3.16
C LYS A 106 -8.81 3.03 1.94
N SER A 107 -9.83 2.56 1.23
CA SER A 107 -9.71 2.01 -0.12
C SER A 107 -9.73 3.15 -1.14
N ILE A 108 -8.92 3.07 -2.19
CA ILE A 108 -9.00 4.03 -3.31
C ILE A 108 -10.26 3.82 -4.16
N HIS A 109 -10.95 2.68 -3.98
CA HIS A 109 -12.20 2.34 -4.69
C HIS A 109 -13.45 2.80 -3.93
N ALA A 110 -13.31 3.36 -2.72
CA ALA A 110 -14.42 3.72 -1.84
C ALA A 110 -15.40 4.77 -2.42
N ASN A 111 -15.10 5.37 -3.58
CA ASN A 111 -15.92 6.36 -4.25
C ASN A 111 -16.51 5.91 -5.60
N ARG A 112 -16.52 4.61 -5.94
CA ARG A 112 -17.13 4.13 -7.20
C ARG A 112 -18.63 3.79 -7.10
N VAL A 113 -19.32 4.37 -6.12
CA VAL A 113 -20.79 4.46 -6.08
C VAL A 113 -21.17 5.94 -6.04
N LEU A 114 -21.01 6.60 -7.18
CA LEU A 114 -21.85 7.72 -7.57
C LEU A 114 -22.19 7.44 -9.04
N ASP A 115 -23.43 6.99 -9.23
CA ASP A 115 -24.27 6.93 -10.44
C ASP A 115 -23.60 7.10 -11.82
#